data_AF-A0A380B423-F1
#
_entry.id   AF-A0A380B423-F1
#
_cell.length_a   1.000
_cell.length_b   1.000
_cell.length_c   1.000
_cell.angle_alpha   90.00
_cell.angle_beta   90.00
_cell.angle_gamma   90.00
#
_symmetry.space_group_name_H-M   'P 1'
#
loop_
_entity.id
_entity.type
_entity.pdbx_description
1 polymer ?
#
loop_
_entity_poly.entity_id
_entity_poly.type
_entity_poly.pdbx_seq_one_letter_code
_entity_poly.pdbx_strand_id
1 'polypeptide(L)'
;MCLNKSYIISMLLCLNSTDVLAESLRDPTLPGKGFTAVTTTSQTQDQAIVLNSIVSSGNTAYAVINNQILSVGDSIQGLKIVNITPAYVSLSDGRKLTLFQAIIER
;
A
#
# COMPACT_ATOMS: atom_id res chain seq x y z
N MET A 1 59.80 -7.02 -48.46
CA MET A 1 58.69 -6.29 -47.82
C MET A 1 58.87 -6.45 -46.33
N CYS A 2 59.54 -5.50 -45.67
CA CYS A 2 59.98 -5.64 -44.28
C CYS A 2 58.82 -5.29 -43.34
N LEU A 3 58.28 -6.28 -42.65
CA LEU A 3 57.21 -6.08 -41.67
C LEU A 3 57.80 -5.33 -40.46
N ASN A 4 57.33 -4.11 -40.21
CA ASN A 4 57.87 -3.24 -39.17
C ASN A 4 57.62 -3.84 -37.78
N LYS A 5 58.72 -4.15 -37.07
CA LYS A 5 58.71 -4.85 -35.77
C LYS A 5 57.96 -4.08 -34.67
N SER A 6 57.86 -2.75 -34.78
CA SER A 6 57.04 -1.91 -33.87
C SER A 6 55.54 -2.17 -33.98
N TYR A 7 55.03 -2.65 -35.12
CA TYR A 7 53.60 -2.86 -35.30
C TYR A 7 53.10 -4.07 -34.51
N ILE A 8 53.95 -5.10 -34.37
CA ILE A 8 53.67 -6.30 -33.56
C ILE A 8 53.48 -5.94 -32.08
N ILE A 9 54.30 -5.00 -31.55
CA ILE A 9 54.22 -4.57 -30.15
C ILE A 9 52.94 -3.74 -29.90
N SER A 10 52.57 -2.87 -30.84
CA SER A 10 51.33 -2.09 -30.75
C SER A 10 50.07 -2.96 -30.86
N MET A 11 50.13 -4.08 -31.60
CA MET A 11 49.01 -5.01 -31.74
C MET A 11 48.84 -5.88 -30.48
N LEU A 12 49.93 -6.27 -29.82
CA LEU A 12 49.90 -7.11 -28.62
C LEU A 12 49.34 -6.39 -27.37
N LEU A 13 49.46 -5.07 -27.30
CA LEU A 13 48.91 -4.27 -26.18
C LEU A 13 47.36 -4.20 -26.19
N CYS A 14 46.71 -4.41 -27.35
CA CYS A 14 45.26 -4.26 -27.49
C CYS A 14 44.44 -5.50 -27.11
N LEU A 15 45.08 -6.62 -26.74
CA LEU A 15 44.36 -7.87 -26.42
C LEU A 15 44.04 -8.08 -24.93
N ASN A 16 44.34 -7.12 -24.05
CA ASN A 16 44.17 -7.27 -22.59
C ASN A 16 42.96 -6.51 -22.02
N SER A 17 41.83 -6.52 -22.73
CA SER A 17 40.57 -5.92 -22.26
C SER A 17 39.59 -7.03 -21.84
N THR A 18 39.85 -7.71 -20.73
CA THR A 18 38.86 -8.60 -20.13
C THR A 18 37.97 -7.80 -19.19
N ASP A 19 36.76 -7.47 -19.63
CA ASP A 19 35.74 -6.88 -18.77
C ASP A 19 35.26 -7.93 -17.75
N VAL A 20 35.80 -7.89 -16.54
CA VAL A 20 35.26 -8.64 -15.39
C VAL A 20 33.99 -7.93 -14.95
N LEU A 21 32.84 -8.46 -15.38
CA LEU A 21 31.54 -8.05 -14.86
C LEU A 21 31.38 -8.63 -13.46
N ALA A 22 31.70 -7.83 -12.45
CA ALA A 22 31.40 -8.15 -11.06
C ALA A 22 29.89 -8.03 -10.84
N GLU A 23 29.21 -9.18 -10.64
CA GLU A 23 27.80 -9.22 -10.27
C GLU A 23 27.63 -8.58 -8.88
N SER A 24 26.84 -7.51 -8.79
CA SER A 24 26.61 -6.82 -7.53
C SER A 24 25.91 -7.75 -6.53
N LEU A 25 26.45 -7.88 -5.32
CA LEU A 25 25.81 -8.59 -4.21
C LEU A 25 24.42 -7.99 -4.00
N ARG A 26 23.37 -8.75 -4.33
CA ARG A 26 21.99 -8.35 -4.10
C ARG A 26 21.72 -8.33 -2.60
N ASP A 27 21.10 -7.26 -2.14
CA ASP A 27 20.66 -7.14 -0.76
C ASP A 27 19.58 -8.20 -0.47
N PRO A 28 19.84 -9.18 0.42
CA PRO A 28 18.86 -10.21 0.77
C PRO A 28 17.67 -9.67 1.54
N THR A 29 17.69 -8.40 1.97
CA THR A 29 16.58 -7.72 2.65
C THR A 29 15.67 -6.96 1.69
N LEU A 30 15.99 -6.89 0.40
CA LEU A 30 15.10 -6.27 -0.57
C LEU A 30 13.82 -7.12 -0.72
N PRO A 31 12.64 -6.62 -0.32
CA PRO A 31 11.41 -7.34 -0.55
C PRO A 31 11.21 -7.54 -2.05
N GLY A 32 10.85 -8.77 -2.44
CA GLY A 32 10.68 -9.15 -3.84
C GLY A 32 9.74 -8.18 -4.58
N LYS A 33 10.01 -7.94 -5.87
CA LYS A 33 9.26 -7.01 -6.75
C LYS A 33 7.84 -7.52 -7.10
N GLY A 34 7.24 -8.29 -6.20
CA GLY A 34 5.91 -8.91 -6.32
C GLY A 34 4.98 -8.52 -5.19
N PHE A 35 5.24 -7.43 -4.44
CA PHE A 35 4.20 -6.82 -3.61
C PHE A 35 3.17 -6.16 -4.53
N THR A 36 2.32 -6.98 -5.16
CA THR A 36 1.01 -6.52 -5.59
C THR A 36 0.25 -6.23 -4.31
N ALA A 37 0.20 -4.95 -3.93
CA ALA A 37 -0.86 -4.46 -3.06
C ALA A 37 -2.16 -5.05 -3.63
N VAL A 38 -2.85 -5.84 -2.81
CA VAL A 38 -4.20 -6.28 -3.15
C VAL A 38 -5.02 -5.00 -3.21
N THR A 39 -5.09 -4.39 -4.39
CA THR A 39 -6.15 -3.45 -4.71
C THR A 39 -7.38 -4.32 -4.69
N THR A 40 -8.07 -4.32 -3.55
CA THR A 40 -9.44 -4.78 -3.48
C THR A 40 -10.17 -3.99 -4.55
N THR A 41 -10.37 -4.61 -5.71
CA THR A 41 -11.31 -4.15 -6.69
C THR A 41 -12.63 -4.15 -5.95
N SER A 42 -13.08 -2.96 -5.57
CA SER A 42 -14.39 -2.75 -4.98
C SER A 42 -15.42 -3.20 -6.01
N GLN A 43 -15.69 -4.50 -6.06
CA GLN A 43 -16.96 -4.99 -6.55
C GLN A 43 -17.98 -4.26 -5.70
N THR A 44 -18.68 -3.31 -6.32
CA THR A 44 -19.88 -2.64 -5.84
C THR A 44 -21.01 -3.66 -5.72
N GLN A 45 -20.75 -4.74 -4.98
CA GLN A 45 -21.79 -5.41 -4.26
C GLN A 45 -22.22 -4.41 -3.18
N ASP A 46 -23.51 -4.13 -3.10
CA ASP A 46 -24.12 -3.26 -2.11
C ASP A 46 -23.93 -3.88 -0.72
N GLN A 47 -22.71 -3.81 -0.21
CA GLN A 47 -22.33 -4.35 1.08
C GLN A 47 -22.85 -3.39 2.13
N ALA A 48 -23.64 -3.91 3.07
CA ALA A 48 -24.10 -3.11 4.19
C ALA A 48 -22.91 -2.41 4.88
N ILE A 49 -23.05 -1.10 5.09
CA ILE A 49 -22.07 -0.32 5.84
C ILE A 49 -22.34 -0.59 7.33
N VAL A 50 -21.46 -1.36 7.96
CA VAL A 50 -21.61 -1.76 9.37
C VAL A 50 -20.55 -1.05 10.20
N LEU A 51 -21.00 -0.39 11.26
CA LEU A 51 -20.11 0.21 12.25
C LEU A 51 -19.67 -0.86 13.25
N ASN A 52 -18.37 -1.16 13.26
CA ASN A 52 -17.78 -2.16 14.14
C ASN A 52 -17.37 -1.57 15.49
N SER A 53 -16.72 -0.40 15.48
CA SER A 53 -16.28 0.27 16.71
C SER A 53 -16.09 1.77 16.50
N ILE A 54 -16.07 2.51 17.61
CA ILE A 54 -15.71 3.93 17.65
C ILE A 54 -14.60 4.07 18.69
N VAL A 55 -13.53 4.77 18.33
CA VAL A 55 -12.39 5.04 19.20
C VAL A 55 -12.19 6.54 19.26
N SER A 56 -12.34 7.13 20.44
CA SER A 56 -12.09 8.56 20.69
C SER A 56 -10.92 8.74 21.64
N SER A 57 -9.99 9.63 21.31
CA SER A 57 -8.88 10.02 22.17
C SER A 57 -8.73 11.55 22.17
N GLY A 58 -9.07 12.17 23.30
CA GLY A 58 -9.06 13.63 23.44
C GLY A 58 -9.94 14.30 22.37
N ASN A 59 -9.30 15.06 21.49
CA ASN A 59 -9.96 15.79 20.41
C ASN A 59 -9.98 15.05 19.06
N THR A 60 -9.58 13.77 19.04
CA THR A 60 -9.55 12.93 17.85
C THR A 60 -10.54 11.78 17.99
N ALA A 61 -11.21 11.42 16.89
CA ALA A 61 -12.15 10.32 16.85
C ALA A 61 -11.99 9.54 15.54
N TYR A 62 -12.02 8.22 15.66
CA TYR A 62 -11.91 7.27 14.56
C TYR A 62 -13.07 6.29 14.64
N ALA A 63 -13.60 5.91 13.48
CA ALA A 63 -14.61 4.88 13.35
C ALA A 63 -14.03 3.69 12.60
N VAL A 64 -14.32 2.48 13.07
CA VAL A 64 -14.02 1.26 12.33
C VAL A 64 -15.30 0.82 11.64
N ILE A 65 -15.33 0.95 10.32
CA ILE A 65 -16.48 0.61 9.47
C ILE A 65 -16.02 -0.44 8.46
N ASN A 66 -16.71 -1.58 8.39
CA ASN A 66 -16.31 -2.72 7.56
C ASN A 66 -14.81 -3.06 7.71
N ASN A 67 -14.33 -3.08 8.96
CA ASN A 67 -12.93 -3.29 9.32
C ASN A 67 -11.91 -2.24 8.80
N GLN A 68 -12.37 -1.11 8.29
CA GLN A 68 -11.53 0.01 7.87
C GLN A 68 -11.58 1.15 8.91
N ILE A 69 -10.41 1.67 9.29
CA ILE A 69 -10.30 2.81 10.19
C ILE A 69 -10.48 4.09 9.37
N LEU A 70 -11.48 4.90 9.74
CA LEU A 70 -11.85 6.11 9.03
C LEU A 70 -11.99 7.28 10.00
N SER A 71 -11.71 8.47 9.48
CA SER A 71 -11.74 9.75 10.18
C SER A 71 -12.82 10.66 9.59
N VAL A 72 -13.14 11.76 10.27
CA VAL A 72 -14.03 12.78 9.70
C VAL A 72 -13.40 13.32 8.40
N GLY A 73 -14.17 13.28 7.32
CA GLY A 73 -13.71 13.68 6.00
C GLY A 73 -13.38 12.53 5.05
N ASP A 74 -13.12 11.33 5.57
CA ASP A 74 -12.90 10.15 4.73
C ASP A 74 -14.21 9.69 4.08
N SER A 75 -14.10 8.86 3.04
CA SER A 75 -15.25 8.35 2.29
C SER A 75 -15.27 6.83 2.26
N ILE A 76 -16.45 6.25 2.46
CA ILE A 76 -16.72 4.81 2.38
C ILE A 76 -17.89 4.59 1.43
N GLN A 77 -17.69 3.78 0.38
CA GLN A 77 -18.69 3.54 -0.66
C GLN A 77 -19.27 4.83 -1.28
N GLY A 78 -18.46 5.88 -1.39
CA GLY A 78 -18.87 7.18 -1.94
C GLY A 78 -19.59 8.10 -0.94
N LEU A 79 -19.81 7.65 0.30
CA LEU A 79 -20.40 8.45 1.38
C LEU A 79 -19.31 9.01 2.28
N LYS A 80 -19.34 10.32 2.50
CA LYS A 80 -18.35 11.01 3.33
C LYS A 80 -18.75 10.94 4.80
N ILE A 81 -17.79 10.71 5.69
CA ILE A 81 -17.99 10.84 7.13
C ILE A 81 -18.04 12.32 7.50
N VAL A 82 -19.18 12.75 8.05
CA VAL A 82 -19.43 14.13 8.44
C VAL A 82 -19.10 14.36 9.91
N ASN A 83 -19.42 13.40 10.77
CA ASN A 83 -19.19 13.52 12.21
C ASN A 83 -19.04 12.16 12.87
N ILE A 84 -18.20 12.07 13.90
CA ILE A 84 -18.00 10.87 14.72
C ILE A 84 -18.28 11.25 16.18
N THR A 85 -19.25 10.57 16.79
CA THR A 85 -19.60 10.73 18.21
C THR A 85 -19.36 9.41 18.93
N PRO A 86 -19.32 9.38 20.28
CA PRO A 86 -19.18 8.12 21.01
C PRO A 86 -20.31 7.09 20.77
N ALA A 87 -21.47 7.53 20.27
CA ALA A 87 -22.65 6.68 20.07
C ALA A 87 -22.93 6.33 18.60
N TYR A 88 -22.57 7.22 17.68
CA TYR A 88 -22.89 7.06 16.25
C TYR A 88 -21.93 7.80 15.33
N VAL A 89 -21.94 7.40 14.06
CA VAL A 89 -21.24 8.08 12.96
C VAL A 89 -22.27 8.64 11.98
N SER A 90 -22.14 9.91 11.61
CA SER A 90 -22.98 10.56 10.60
C SER A 90 -22.31 10.52 9.22
N LEU A 91 -23.07 10.09 8.21
CA LEU A 91 -22.66 10.08 6.81
C LEU A 91 -23.25 11.29 6.06
N SER A 92 -22.70 11.58 4.88
CA SER A 92 -23.10 12.72 4.03
C SER A 92 -24.52 12.62 3.46
N ASP A 93 -25.09 11.42 3.42
CA ASP A 93 -26.48 11.19 3.01
C ASP A 93 -27.49 11.47 4.14
N GLY A 94 -27.01 11.81 5.34
CA GLY A 94 -27.83 12.05 6.53
C GLY A 94 -28.11 10.82 7.39
N ARG A 95 -27.68 9.62 6.97
CA ARG A 95 -27.81 8.40 7.78
C ARG A 95 -26.88 8.45 8.98
N LYS A 96 -27.30 7.78 10.04
CA LYS A 96 -26.50 7.54 11.25
C LYS A 96 -26.24 6.05 11.38
N LEU A 97 -24.97 5.69 11.53
CA LEU A 97 -24.56 4.34 11.85
C LEU A 97 -24.39 4.23 13.37
N THR A 98 -24.97 3.19 13.96
CA THR A 98 -24.85 2.86 15.37
C THR A 98 -24.16 1.50 15.51
N LEU A 99 -23.56 1.25 16.68
CA LEU A 99 -22.96 -0.04 16.97
C LEU A 99 -24.02 -1.14 16.97
N PHE A 100 -23.71 -2.26 16.32
CA PHE A 100 -24.57 -3.44 16.36
C PHE A 100 -24.63 -3.99 17.78
N GLN A 101 -25.84 -4.13 18.33
CA GLN A 101 -26.08 -4.74 19.63
C GLN A 101 -26.64 -6.15 19.41
N ALA A 102 -25.89 -7.17 19.80
CA ALA A 102 -26.40 -8.54 19.82
C ALA A 102 -27.36 -8.67 21.02
N ILE A 103 -28.65 -8.87 20.73
CA ILE A 103 -29.64 -9.21 21.76
C ILE A 103 -29.43 -10.68 22.09
N ILE A 104 -28.88 -10.96 23.27
CA ILE A 104 -28.82 -12.31 23.85
C ILE A 104 -29.99 -12.46 24.82
N GLU A 105 -31.03 -13.16 24.39
CA GLU A 105 -32.16 -13.56 25.24
C GLU A 105 -31.68 -14.63 26.24
N ARG A 106 -32.12 -14.55 27.50
CA ARG A 106 -31.82 -15.49 28.58
C ARG A 106 -33.06 -16.26 29.00
#